data_AF-A0A2J8KK37-F1
#
_entry.id   AF-A0A2J8KK37-F1
#
_cell.length_a   1.000
_cell.length_b   1.000
_cell.length_c   1.000
_cell.angle_alpha   90.00
_cell.angle_beta   90.00
_cell.angle_gamma   90.00
#
_symmetry.space_group_name_H-M   'P 1'
#
loop_
_entity.id
_entity.type
_entity.pdbx_description
1 polymer ?
#
loop_
_entity_poly.entity_id
_entity_poly.type
_entity_poly.pdbx_seq_one_letter_code
_entity_poly.pdbx_strand_id
1 'polypeptide(L)'
;CRRTTAGDVQVLGLVHTQKLGVTGDKVVVTYSKGYPCGGNKTASSVIELTCTKTVGRPAFKRFDIDSCTYYFSWDSRAACAVKPQEVQMVNGTITNPINGKSFSLGDIYFKLFRASGDMRTNGDNYLYEIQLSSITSSRNPACSGANICQVKPNDQHFSRKVGTSDKTKYYLQGNPWLPTKFHI
;
A
#
# COMPACT_ATOMS: atom_id res chain seq x y z
N CYS A 1 22.22 3.37 18.55
CA CYS A 1 23.42 3.85 19.26
C CYS A 1 24.37 2.68 19.50
N ARG A 2 25.63 2.93 19.83
CA ARG A 2 26.57 1.92 20.36
C ARG A 2 27.04 2.32 21.74
N ARG A 3 27.36 1.34 22.58
CA ARG A 3 27.99 1.57 23.90
C ARG A 3 29.46 1.16 23.82
N THR A 4 30.36 2.02 24.25
CA THR A 4 31.80 1.72 24.30
C THR A 4 32.13 0.87 25.53
N THR A 5 33.34 0.30 25.58
CA THR A 5 33.84 -0.41 26.76
C THR A 5 33.99 0.51 27.98
N ALA A 6 34.25 1.80 27.75
CA ALA A 6 34.28 2.84 28.78
C ALA A 6 32.88 3.20 29.33
N GLY A 7 31.81 2.73 28.68
CA GLY A 7 30.43 2.94 29.10
C GLY A 7 29.69 4.05 28.36
N ASP A 8 30.39 4.87 27.56
CA ASP A 8 29.81 5.96 26.79
C ASP A 8 28.85 5.47 25.70
N VAL A 9 27.78 6.23 25.47
CA VAL A 9 26.79 5.95 24.42
C VAL A 9 26.99 6.89 23.25
N GLN A 10 27.18 6.32 22.06
CA GLN A 10 27.38 7.08 20.82
C GLN A 10 26.22 6.87 19.84
N VAL A 11 25.68 7.97 19.32
CA VAL A 11 24.62 7.97 18.30
C VAL A 11 25.23 7.62 16.95
N LEU A 12 24.58 6.74 16.17
CA LEU A 12 25.11 6.27 14.88
C LEU A 12 24.35 6.83 13.66
N GLY A 13 23.51 7.83 13.88
CA GLY A 13 22.66 8.47 12.89
C GLY A 13 21.36 8.97 13.51
N LEU A 14 20.69 9.90 12.82
CA LEU A 14 19.45 10.54 13.28
C LEU A 14 18.27 10.13 12.40
N VAL A 15 17.10 9.90 13.00
CA VAL A 15 15.92 9.41 12.26
C VAL A 15 15.48 10.37 11.15
N HIS A 16 15.54 11.69 11.39
CA HIS A 16 15.14 12.69 10.38
C HIS A 16 16.12 12.80 9.18
N THR A 17 17.28 12.14 9.23
CA THR A 17 18.23 12.08 8.10
C THR A 17 18.09 10.80 7.29
N GLN A 18 17.04 10.02 7.58
CA GLN A 18 16.76 8.76 6.91
C GLN A 18 16.68 8.93 5.40
N LYS A 19 17.38 8.06 4.68
CA LYS A 19 17.20 7.85 3.25
C LYS A 19 16.86 6.39 3.00
N LEU A 20 15.95 6.16 2.07
CA LEU A 20 15.50 4.85 1.64
C LEU A 20 15.90 4.64 0.18
N GLY A 21 16.41 3.45 -0.11
CA GLY A 21 16.75 3.04 -1.47
C GLY A 21 16.60 1.53 -1.64
N VAL A 22 16.72 1.07 -2.89
CA VAL A 22 16.76 -0.34 -3.24
C VAL A 22 18.05 -0.59 -4.00
N THR A 23 18.79 -1.62 -3.62
CA THR A 23 20.04 -2.02 -4.28
C THR A 23 20.00 -3.52 -4.50
N GLY A 24 19.85 -3.95 -5.75
CA GLY A 24 19.56 -5.34 -6.08
C GLY A 24 18.22 -5.78 -5.47
N ASP A 25 18.25 -6.82 -4.66
CA ASP A 25 17.10 -7.42 -3.96
C ASP A 25 16.93 -6.93 -2.50
N LYS A 26 17.70 -5.91 -2.09
CA LYS A 26 17.70 -5.41 -0.71
C LYS A 26 17.13 -4.00 -0.62
N VAL A 27 16.37 -3.77 0.45
CA VAL A 27 15.99 -2.42 0.87
C VAL A 27 17.11 -1.86 1.73
N VAL A 28 17.62 -0.68 1.39
CA VAL A 28 18.71 -0.03 2.10
C VAL A 28 18.18 1.20 2.82
N VAL A 29 18.41 1.23 4.14
CA VAL A 29 18.08 2.38 4.99
C VAL A 29 19.37 3.01 5.48
N THR A 30 19.54 4.30 5.20
CA THR A 30 20.72 5.04 5.65
C THR A 30 20.32 6.11 6.64
N TYR A 31 21.03 6.19 7.77
CA TYR A 31 20.94 7.27 8.74
C TYR A 31 22.31 7.96 8.82
N SER A 32 22.31 9.29 8.92
CA SER A 32 23.52 10.10 8.98
C SER A 32 23.47 11.13 10.13
N LYS A 33 24.54 11.91 10.28
CA LYS A 33 24.70 12.94 11.32
C LYS A 33 24.72 12.38 12.75
N GLY A 34 25.37 11.23 12.93
CA GLY A 34 25.63 10.65 14.25
C GLY A 34 26.81 11.32 14.98
N TYR A 35 27.38 10.59 15.94
CA TYR A 35 28.49 11.05 16.77
C TYR A 35 29.74 11.37 15.93
N PRO A 36 30.51 12.43 16.25
CA PRO A 36 31.75 12.77 15.53
C PRO A 36 32.80 11.66 15.62
N CYS A 37 33.53 11.40 14.55
CA CYS A 37 34.51 10.29 14.49
C CYS A 37 35.90 10.71 14.00
N GLY A 38 36.25 11.97 14.25
CA GLY A 38 37.52 12.56 13.83
C GLY A 38 37.41 13.29 12.50
N GLY A 39 38.20 14.37 12.35
CA GLY A 39 38.07 15.32 11.25
C GLY A 39 36.65 15.94 11.16
N ASN A 40 36.20 16.23 9.94
CA ASN A 40 34.85 16.75 9.66
C ASN A 40 33.81 15.66 9.37
N LYS A 41 33.99 14.44 9.89
CA LYS A 41 33.11 13.28 9.64
C LYS A 41 32.22 12.98 10.84
N THR A 42 31.02 12.48 10.55
CA THR A 42 30.05 12.02 11.56
C THR A 42 29.62 10.60 11.26
N ALA A 43 29.33 9.84 12.32
CA ALA A 43 28.90 8.46 12.20
C ALA A 43 27.62 8.34 11.38
N SER A 44 27.60 7.37 10.48
CA SER A 44 26.42 6.99 9.70
C SER A 44 26.14 5.50 9.86
N SER A 45 24.91 5.09 9.62
CA SER A 45 24.48 3.69 9.65
C SER A 45 23.80 3.35 8.35
N VAL A 46 24.20 2.22 7.76
CA VAL A 46 23.55 1.60 6.61
C VAL A 46 22.97 0.26 7.05
N ILE A 47 21.67 0.10 6.87
CA ILE A 47 20.94 -1.13 7.20
C ILE A 47 20.48 -1.77 5.89
N GLU A 48 21.02 -2.94 5.59
CA GLU A 48 20.63 -3.79 4.47
C GLU A 48 19.52 -4.75 4.91
N LEU A 49 18.29 -4.46 4.51
CA LEU A 49 17.14 -5.32 4.76
C LEU A 49 17.01 -6.37 3.65
N THR A 50 17.02 -7.64 4.03
CA THR A 50 16.84 -8.78 3.11
C THR A 50 15.49 -9.44 3.36
N CYS A 51 14.75 -9.74 2.29
CA CYS A 51 13.45 -10.39 2.39
C CYS A 51 13.60 -11.83 2.88
N THR A 52 13.02 -12.13 4.04
CA THR A 52 12.91 -13.50 4.57
C THR A 52 11.53 -13.77 5.13
N LYS A 53 11.22 -15.05 5.41
CA LYS A 53 9.92 -15.44 5.97
C LYS A 53 9.76 -15.05 7.44
N THR A 54 10.81 -14.63 8.14
CA THR A 54 10.78 -14.33 9.59
C THR A 54 11.14 -12.88 9.87
N VAL A 55 10.87 -12.41 11.08
CA VAL A 55 11.44 -11.14 11.57
C VAL A 55 12.66 -11.50 12.40
N GLY A 56 13.85 -11.41 11.78
CA GLY A 56 15.12 -11.62 12.44
C GLY A 56 15.53 -10.42 13.31
N ARG A 57 16.70 -10.53 13.94
CA ARG A 57 17.36 -9.39 14.62
C ARG A 57 18.40 -8.77 13.67
N PRO A 58 18.65 -7.45 13.75
CA PRO A 58 19.77 -6.84 13.03
C PRO A 58 21.11 -7.47 13.47
N ALA A 59 21.99 -7.72 12.52
CA ALA A 59 23.34 -8.22 12.75
C ALA A 59 24.37 -7.19 12.27
N PHE A 60 25.42 -6.97 13.05
CA PHE A 60 26.54 -6.13 12.64
C PHE A 60 27.34 -6.84 11.56
N LYS A 61 27.60 -6.16 10.45
CA LYS A 61 28.43 -6.69 9.35
C LYS A 61 29.85 -6.18 9.43
N ARG A 62 30.00 -4.85 9.40
CA ARG A 62 31.31 -4.20 9.35
C ARG A 62 31.20 -2.74 9.74
N PHE A 63 32.35 -2.18 10.10
CA PHE A 63 32.54 -0.74 10.23
C PHE A 63 33.56 -0.31 9.19
N ASP A 64 33.21 0.70 8.42
CA ASP A 64 34.11 1.36 7.47
C ASP A 64 34.69 2.60 8.15
N ILE A 65 36.00 2.56 8.40
CA ILE A 65 36.70 3.62 9.13
C ILE A 65 36.86 4.89 8.28
N ASP A 66 37.00 4.76 6.97
CA ASP A 66 37.23 5.89 6.07
C ASP A 66 35.96 6.71 5.92
N SER A 67 34.81 6.06 5.76
CA SER A 67 33.51 6.74 5.69
C SER A 67 32.83 6.93 7.05
N CYS A 68 33.40 6.36 8.11
CA CYS A 68 32.79 6.32 9.44
C CYS A 68 31.35 5.77 9.43
N THR A 69 31.17 4.64 8.73
CA THR A 69 29.85 4.06 8.48
C THR A 69 29.74 2.66 9.06
N TYR A 70 28.67 2.42 9.82
CA TYR A 70 28.32 1.11 10.36
C TYR A 70 27.37 0.41 9.40
N TYR A 71 27.67 -0.82 9.05
CA TYR A 71 26.83 -1.65 8.20
C TYR A 71 26.17 -2.74 9.03
N PHE A 72 24.85 -2.85 8.90
CA PHE A 72 24.05 -3.87 9.51
C PHE A 72 23.30 -4.65 8.43
N SER A 73 23.14 -5.95 8.59
CA SER A 73 22.16 -6.74 7.84
C SER A 73 20.97 -7.05 8.71
N TRP A 74 19.78 -7.04 8.12
CA TRP A 74 18.56 -7.37 8.83
C TRP A 74 17.63 -8.19 7.95
N ASP A 75 17.52 -9.47 8.28
CA ASP A 75 16.54 -10.36 7.68
C ASP A 75 15.15 -10.02 8.21
N SER A 76 14.28 -9.53 7.34
CA SER A 76 12.97 -9.06 7.72
C SER A 76 11.94 -9.32 6.64
N ARG A 77 10.82 -9.91 7.05
CA ARG A 77 9.61 -10.03 6.23
C ARG A 77 9.10 -8.68 5.71
N ALA A 78 9.39 -7.57 6.39
CA ALA A 78 9.01 -6.23 5.94
C ALA A 78 9.77 -5.77 4.68
N ALA A 79 10.91 -6.40 4.37
CA ALA A 79 11.69 -6.11 3.16
C ALA A 79 11.14 -6.81 1.91
N CYS A 80 10.18 -7.74 2.08
CA CYS A 80 9.60 -8.47 0.97
C CYS A 80 8.67 -7.57 0.15
N ALA A 81 8.81 -7.64 -1.18
CA ALA A 81 7.89 -6.99 -2.09
C ALA A 81 6.46 -7.49 -1.81
N VAL A 82 5.53 -6.55 -1.65
CA VAL A 82 4.11 -6.85 -1.57
C VAL A 82 3.67 -7.29 -2.95
N LYS A 83 3.40 -8.58 -3.12
CA LYS A 83 2.79 -9.10 -4.34
C LYS A 83 1.27 -8.95 -4.21
N PRO A 84 0.59 -8.28 -5.15
CA PRO A 84 -0.87 -8.27 -5.18
C PRO A 84 -1.35 -9.71 -5.26
N GLN A 85 -2.20 -10.10 -4.30
CA GLN A 85 -2.82 -11.42 -4.33
C GLN A 85 -4.22 -11.29 -4.88
N GLU A 86 -4.48 -11.93 -6.04
CA GLU A 86 -5.82 -11.99 -6.60
C GLU A 86 -6.73 -12.76 -5.64
N VAL A 87 -7.89 -12.17 -5.35
CA VAL A 87 -8.90 -12.72 -4.45
C VAL A 87 -10.28 -12.62 -5.08
N GLN A 88 -11.16 -13.50 -4.64
CA GLN A 88 -12.55 -13.52 -5.10
C GLN A 88 -13.42 -12.72 -4.12
N MET A 89 -14.32 -11.92 -4.69
CA MET A 89 -15.40 -11.28 -3.95
C MET A 89 -16.61 -12.21 -3.97
N VAL A 90 -17.02 -12.68 -2.80
CA VAL A 90 -18.18 -13.56 -2.66
C VAL A 90 -19.21 -12.85 -1.80
N ASN A 91 -20.33 -12.44 -2.40
CA ASN A 91 -21.43 -11.74 -1.73
C ASN A 91 -20.96 -10.53 -0.90
N GLY A 92 -20.09 -9.71 -1.49
CA GLY A 92 -19.54 -8.52 -0.82
C GLY A 92 -18.47 -8.81 0.21
N THR A 93 -18.05 -10.07 0.38
CA THR A 93 -16.98 -10.44 1.33
C THR A 93 -15.74 -10.92 0.58
N ILE A 94 -14.57 -10.45 1.02
CA ILE A 94 -13.27 -10.96 0.59
C ILE A 94 -12.64 -11.71 1.75
N THR A 95 -12.03 -12.86 1.45
CA THR A 95 -11.29 -13.67 2.42
C THR A 95 -9.82 -13.70 2.05
N ASN A 96 -8.95 -13.39 3.01
CA ASN A 96 -7.51 -13.53 2.84
C ASN A 96 -7.14 -15.02 2.88
N PRO A 97 -6.64 -15.60 1.76
CA PRO A 97 -6.36 -17.02 1.68
C PRO A 97 -5.13 -17.46 2.50
N ILE A 98 -4.31 -16.53 3.00
CA ILE A 98 -3.09 -16.85 3.76
C ILE A 98 -3.39 -17.02 5.24
N ASN A 99 -4.26 -16.18 5.81
CA ASN A 99 -4.55 -16.18 7.25
C ASN A 99 -6.02 -16.45 7.60
N GLY A 100 -6.88 -16.66 6.60
CA GLY A 100 -8.31 -16.95 6.78
C GLY A 100 -9.16 -15.78 7.26
N LYS A 101 -8.60 -14.59 7.45
CA LYS A 101 -9.36 -13.41 7.87
C LYS A 101 -10.20 -12.88 6.73
N SER A 102 -11.46 -12.58 7.00
CA SER A 102 -12.40 -12.01 6.04
C SER A 102 -12.74 -10.57 6.39
N PHE A 103 -13.17 -9.82 5.38
CA PHE A 103 -13.71 -8.47 5.51
C PHE A 103 -14.89 -8.32 4.56
N SER A 104 -15.99 -7.79 5.09
CA SER A 104 -17.24 -7.59 4.36
C SER A 104 -17.39 -6.13 3.97
N LEU A 105 -17.75 -5.92 2.70
CA LEU A 105 -18.20 -4.66 2.11
C LEU A 105 -19.74 -4.66 1.94
N GLY A 106 -20.47 -5.54 2.63
CA GLY A 106 -21.91 -5.74 2.44
C GLY A 106 -22.72 -4.43 2.44
N ASP A 107 -22.37 -3.48 3.31
CA ASP A 107 -23.03 -2.18 3.46
C ASP A 107 -22.98 -1.31 2.18
N ILE A 108 -21.97 -1.51 1.34
CA ILE A 108 -21.77 -0.75 0.11
C ILE A 108 -21.89 -1.61 -1.15
N TYR A 109 -21.66 -2.93 -1.05
CA TYR A 109 -21.50 -3.80 -2.21
C TYR A 109 -22.80 -3.95 -3.00
N PHE A 110 -23.91 -4.13 -2.30
CA PHE A 110 -25.24 -4.34 -2.88
C PHE A 110 -26.04 -3.05 -3.07
N LYS A 111 -25.53 -1.92 -2.59
CA LYS A 111 -26.26 -0.66 -2.57
C LYS A 111 -26.03 0.12 -3.86
N LEU A 112 -27.11 0.62 -4.44
CA LEU A 112 -27.07 1.54 -5.57
C LEU A 112 -26.81 2.96 -5.05
N PHE A 113 -25.69 3.55 -5.47
CA PHE A 113 -25.35 4.93 -5.19
C PHE A 113 -25.48 5.79 -6.44
N ARG A 114 -25.67 7.09 -6.23
CA ARG A 114 -25.79 8.09 -7.28
C ARG A 114 -24.78 9.19 -7.04
N ALA A 115 -23.95 9.46 -8.05
CA ALA A 115 -22.99 10.55 -8.06
C ALA A 115 -23.36 11.54 -9.16
N SER A 116 -23.65 12.78 -8.78
CA SER A 116 -23.99 13.90 -9.67
C SER A 116 -22.89 14.95 -9.63
N GLY A 117 -22.95 15.93 -10.56
CA GLY A 117 -22.02 17.07 -10.57
C GLY A 117 -21.02 17.06 -11.72
N ASP A 118 -21.11 16.08 -12.64
CA ASP A 118 -20.36 16.11 -13.90
C ASP A 118 -21.08 17.03 -14.90
N MET A 119 -20.76 18.32 -14.82
CA MET A 119 -21.24 19.35 -15.73
C MET A 119 -20.13 19.69 -16.73
N ARG A 120 -20.41 19.49 -18.01
CA ARG A 120 -19.47 19.76 -19.10
C ARG A 120 -19.66 21.17 -19.65
N THR A 121 -18.61 21.69 -20.29
CA THR A 121 -18.60 23.03 -20.90
C THR A 121 -19.61 23.17 -22.05
N ASN A 122 -20.04 22.07 -22.66
CA ASN A 122 -21.10 22.04 -23.67
C ASN A 122 -22.52 22.06 -23.09
N GLY A 123 -22.67 22.16 -21.77
CA GLY A 123 -23.96 22.16 -21.08
C GLY A 123 -24.52 20.77 -20.75
N ASP A 124 -23.82 19.69 -21.11
CA ASP A 124 -24.22 18.35 -20.69
C ASP A 124 -24.04 18.16 -19.19
N ASN A 125 -25.03 17.53 -18.55
CA ASN A 125 -24.96 17.11 -17.15
C ASN A 125 -25.13 15.59 -17.06
N TYR A 126 -24.19 14.93 -16.40
CA TYR A 126 -24.19 13.48 -16.23
C TYR A 126 -24.43 13.09 -14.78
N LEU A 127 -25.22 12.03 -14.61
CA LEU A 127 -25.40 11.31 -13.37
C LEU A 127 -24.79 9.91 -13.52
N TYR A 128 -24.12 9.45 -12.47
CA TYR A 128 -23.55 8.10 -12.43
C TYR A 128 -24.29 7.27 -11.40
N GLU A 129 -24.84 6.16 -11.85
CA GLU A 129 -25.36 5.10 -10.98
C GLU A 129 -24.25 4.07 -10.75
N ILE A 130 -23.97 3.73 -9.50
CA ILE A 130 -22.83 2.90 -9.10
C ILE A 130 -23.31 1.80 -8.16
N GLN A 131 -23.06 0.54 -8.53
CA GLN A 131 -23.29 -0.64 -7.69
C GLN A 131 -22.22 -1.70 -7.94
N LEU A 132 -21.52 -2.12 -6.89
CA LEU A 132 -20.40 -3.06 -7.01
C LEU A 132 -20.85 -4.48 -7.34
N SER A 133 -22.04 -4.88 -6.90
CA SER A 133 -22.63 -6.19 -7.16
C SER A 133 -23.33 -6.31 -8.53
N SER A 134 -23.07 -5.39 -9.46
CA SER A 134 -23.88 -5.13 -10.66
C SER A 134 -25.23 -4.47 -10.37
N ILE A 135 -25.59 -3.49 -11.19
CA ILE A 135 -26.82 -2.72 -11.12
C ILE A 135 -28.01 -3.60 -11.51
N THR A 136 -29.01 -3.67 -10.63
CA THR A 136 -30.26 -4.42 -10.84
C THR A 136 -31.52 -3.57 -10.75
N SER A 137 -31.46 -2.42 -10.09
CA SER A 137 -32.62 -1.58 -9.75
C SER A 137 -32.62 -0.20 -10.42
N SER A 138 -31.86 -0.03 -11.51
CA SER A 138 -31.85 1.22 -12.26
C SER A 138 -33.21 1.51 -12.89
N ARG A 139 -33.56 2.80 -12.95
CA ARG A 139 -34.72 3.28 -13.73
C ARG A 139 -34.49 3.20 -15.24
N ASN A 140 -33.23 3.13 -15.68
CA ASN A 140 -32.88 2.93 -17.07
C ASN A 140 -32.53 1.45 -17.31
N PRO A 141 -33.35 0.67 -18.03
CA PRO A 141 -33.10 -0.76 -18.26
C PRO A 141 -31.74 -1.02 -18.92
N ALA A 142 -31.24 -0.07 -19.72
CA ALA A 142 -29.95 -0.18 -20.38
C ALA A 142 -28.77 -0.12 -19.39
N CYS A 143 -28.98 0.21 -18.12
CA CYS A 143 -27.95 0.14 -17.08
C CYS A 143 -27.86 -1.22 -16.38
N SER A 144 -28.82 -2.12 -16.58
CA SER A 144 -28.83 -3.45 -15.95
C SER A 144 -27.56 -4.24 -16.32
N GLY A 145 -26.92 -4.87 -15.33
CA GLY A 145 -25.69 -5.63 -15.53
C GLY A 145 -24.39 -4.81 -15.50
N ALA A 146 -24.47 -3.47 -15.42
CA ALA A 146 -23.28 -2.61 -15.32
C ALA A 146 -22.87 -2.41 -13.86
N ASN A 147 -21.60 -2.15 -13.58
CA ASN A 147 -21.17 -1.68 -12.25
C ASN A 147 -21.33 -0.17 -12.09
N ILE A 148 -21.00 0.56 -13.14
CA ILE A 148 -21.20 1.99 -13.23
C ILE A 148 -22.00 2.25 -14.50
N CYS A 149 -23.05 3.04 -14.41
CA CYS A 149 -23.81 3.49 -15.56
C CYS A 149 -23.86 5.01 -15.58
N GLN A 150 -23.38 5.59 -16.67
CA GLN A 150 -23.51 7.02 -16.92
C GLN A 150 -24.85 7.26 -17.62
N VAL A 151 -25.65 8.18 -17.10
CA VAL A 151 -26.96 8.58 -17.66
C VAL A 151 -27.08 10.10 -17.71
N LYS A 152 -28.00 10.61 -18.52
CA LYS A 152 -28.38 12.02 -18.52
C LYS A 152 -29.70 12.19 -17.77
N PRO A 153 -29.83 13.15 -16.83
CA PRO A 153 -31.09 13.40 -16.12
C PRO A 153 -32.25 13.75 -17.06
N ASN A 154 -31.96 14.44 -18.16
CA ASN A 154 -32.94 14.99 -19.09
C ASN A 154 -33.11 14.15 -20.38
N ASP A 155 -32.40 13.02 -20.50
CA ASP A 155 -32.46 12.16 -21.69
C ASP A 155 -32.43 10.69 -21.24
N GLN A 156 -33.59 10.03 -21.34
CA GLN A 156 -33.76 8.64 -20.94
C GLN A 156 -33.17 7.65 -21.96
N HIS A 157 -32.89 8.10 -23.19
CA HIS A 157 -32.30 7.26 -24.23
C HIS A 157 -30.78 7.18 -24.10
N PHE A 158 -30.15 8.20 -23.51
CA PHE A 158 -28.72 8.16 -23.24
C PHE A 158 -28.39 7.32 -22.01
N SER A 159 -27.62 6.26 -22.24
CA SER A 159 -26.93 5.54 -21.18
C SER A 159 -25.60 4.98 -21.70
N ARG A 160 -24.64 4.84 -20.79
CA ARG A 160 -23.37 4.20 -21.09
C ARG A 160 -22.95 3.33 -19.92
N LYS A 161 -22.80 2.03 -20.18
CA LYS A 161 -22.22 1.08 -19.22
C LYS A 161 -20.71 1.31 -19.12
N VAL A 162 -20.22 1.48 -17.90
CA VAL A 162 -18.81 1.65 -17.56
C VAL A 162 -18.43 0.54 -16.58
N GLY A 163 -17.90 -0.56 -17.11
CA GLY A 163 -17.55 -1.74 -16.33
C GLY A 163 -18.71 -2.71 -16.12
N THR A 164 -18.35 -3.98 -15.96
CA THR A 164 -19.25 -5.13 -15.76
C THR A 164 -18.63 -6.07 -14.73
N SER A 165 -19.45 -6.73 -13.93
CA SER A 165 -18.99 -7.54 -12.78
C SER A 165 -18.16 -8.74 -13.22
N ASP A 166 -18.48 -9.29 -14.40
CA ASP A 166 -17.94 -10.55 -14.93
C ASP A 166 -16.42 -10.50 -15.16
N LYS A 167 -15.84 -9.29 -15.27
CA LYS A 167 -14.40 -9.07 -15.48
C LYS A 167 -13.71 -8.43 -14.27
N THR A 168 -14.40 -8.30 -13.14
CA THR A 168 -13.85 -7.62 -11.97
C THR A 168 -12.86 -8.52 -11.24
N LYS A 169 -11.66 -7.99 -10.98
CA LYS A 169 -10.63 -8.66 -10.21
C LYS A 169 -10.31 -7.84 -8.97
N TYR A 170 -10.24 -8.50 -7.83
CA TYR A 170 -9.87 -7.88 -6.57
C TYR A 170 -8.49 -8.35 -6.16
N TYR A 171 -7.71 -7.45 -5.57
CA TYR A 171 -6.36 -7.75 -5.12
C TYR A 171 -6.19 -7.31 -3.67
N LEU A 172 -5.65 -8.20 -2.85
CA LEU A 172 -5.11 -7.83 -1.56
C LEU A 172 -3.68 -7.32 -1.73
N GLN A 173 -3.48 -6.04 -1.38
CA GLN A 173 -2.17 -5.43 -1.27
C GLN A 173 -1.87 -5.18 0.21
N GLY A 174 -0.90 -5.92 0.71
CA GLY A 174 -0.41 -5.82 2.08
C GLY A 174 0.53 -6.98 2.35
N ASN A 175 1.42 -6.84 3.34
CA ASN A 175 2.19 -8.00 3.79
C ASN A 175 1.19 -8.96 4.47
N PRO A 176 0.93 -10.17 3.95
CA PRO A 176 -0.15 -11.07 4.41
C PRO A 176 -0.06 -11.48 5.89
N TRP A 177 1.08 -11.15 6.46
CA TRP A 177 1.61 -11.57 7.72
C TRP A 177 1.78 -10.44 8.74
N LEU A 178 1.63 -9.19 8.32
CA LEU A 178 1.53 -8.06 9.23
C LEU A 178 0.05 -7.79 9.50
N PRO A 179 -0.31 -7.24 10.69
CA PRO A 179 -1.64 -6.71 10.87
C PRO A 179 -1.87 -5.65 9.80
N THR A 180 -2.90 -5.85 8.96
CA THR A 180 -3.35 -4.85 8.00
C THR A 180 -3.75 -3.61 8.81
N LYS A 181 -2.87 -2.59 8.84
CA LYS A 181 -3.21 -1.29 9.38
C LYS A 181 -4.08 -0.60 8.33
N PHE A 182 -5.37 -0.47 8.63
CA PHE A 182 -6.27 0.35 7.84
C PHE A 182 -6.16 1.80 8.33
N HIS A 183 -6.00 2.73 7.42
CA HIS A 183 -6.28 4.15 7.65
C HIS A 183 -7.52 4.45 6.80
N ILE A 184 -8.55 4.99 7.46
CA ILE A 184 -9.75 5.55 6.82
C ILE A 184 -9.44 7.01 6.54
#